data_AF-A0A814RW00-F1
#
_entry.id   AF-A0A814RW00-F1
#
_cell.length_a   1.000
_cell.length_b   1.000
_cell.length_c   1.000
_cell.angle_alpha   90.00
_cell.angle_beta   90.00
_cell.angle_gamma   90.00
#
_symmetry.space_group_name_H-M   'P 1'
#
loop_
_entity.id
_entity.type
_entity.pdbx_description
1 polymer ?
#
loop_
_entity_poly.entity_id
_entity_poly.type
_entity_poly.pdbx_seq_one_letter_code
_entity_poly.pdbx_strand_id
1 'polypeptide(L)'
;MTDSRCHRPRSQQQKSRTLAEALDLQQNESSDNFQRKRNAKLCDRHTIAYDLTSNSSTATNQTDELPDSFFELTPDDLRSILNTLRQQSAEDNPLETRTMRGRVQSARANTYEYIAIRLVINSNTILQGLFYPEEPLSNLIEFASILMNANTNLDITILRSTSSIS
;
A
#
# COMPACT_ATOMS: atom_id res chain seq x y z
N MET A 1 -9.01 34.65 70.25
CA MET A 1 -8.28 35.25 69.12
C MET A 1 -7.28 34.23 68.60
N THR A 2 -7.53 33.76 67.37
CA THR A 2 -6.57 33.37 66.31
C THR A 2 -5.57 32.25 66.60
N ASP A 3 -5.20 31.32 65.73
CA ASP A 3 -5.65 30.75 64.45
C ASP A 3 -4.62 29.64 64.22
N SER A 4 -4.98 28.41 63.85
CA SER A 4 -4.00 27.36 63.50
C SER A 4 -4.65 26.32 62.61
N ARG A 5 -4.87 26.76 61.37
CA ARG A 5 -5.33 25.98 60.24
C ARG A 5 -4.22 25.00 59.80
N CYS A 6 -4.29 23.76 60.29
CA CYS A 6 -3.37 22.70 59.86
C CYS A 6 -3.62 22.36 58.38
N HIS A 7 -2.69 22.77 57.51
CA HIS A 7 -2.72 22.48 56.09
C HIS A 7 -2.26 21.04 55.85
N ARG A 8 -3.13 20.20 55.26
CA ARG A 8 -2.73 18.93 54.65
C ARG A 8 -1.85 19.21 53.43
N PRO A 9 -0.67 18.58 53.27
CA PRO A 9 0.09 18.70 52.04
C PRO A 9 -0.65 18.00 50.89
N ARG A 10 -0.71 18.69 49.75
CA ARG A 10 -1.20 18.18 48.47
C ARG A 10 -0.23 17.09 48.01
N SER A 11 -0.63 15.82 48.14
CA SER A 11 0.11 14.71 47.54
C SER A 11 0.22 14.92 46.04
N GLN A 12 1.46 15.04 45.56
CA GLN A 12 1.79 15.06 44.15
C GLN A 12 1.27 13.77 43.52
N GLN A 13 0.22 13.84 42.71
CA GLN A 13 -0.02 12.84 41.68
C GLN A 13 1.10 13.03 40.64
N GLN A 14 2.23 12.37 40.87
CA GLN A 14 3.20 12.09 39.82
C GLN A 14 2.46 11.31 38.74
N LYS A 15 2.22 12.02 37.63
CA LYS A 15 1.65 11.50 36.39
C LYS A 15 2.64 10.44 35.88
N SER A 16 2.43 9.19 36.25
CA SER A 16 3.15 8.03 35.73
C SER A 16 2.79 7.89 34.25
N ARG A 17 3.56 8.58 33.40
CA ARG A 17 3.63 8.25 31.97
C ARG A 17 4.11 6.81 31.88
N THR A 18 3.26 5.92 31.41
CA THR A 18 3.63 4.55 31.12
C THR A 18 4.68 4.55 30.00
N LEU A 19 5.70 3.69 30.14
CA LEU A 19 6.81 3.52 29.17
C LEU A 19 6.33 3.32 27.73
N ALA A 20 5.12 2.78 27.54
CA ALA A 20 4.48 2.61 26.23
C ALA A 20 4.18 3.94 25.52
N GLU A 21 3.83 5.01 26.25
CA GLU A 21 3.50 6.32 25.68
C GLU A 21 4.76 7.10 25.26
N ALA A 22 5.89 6.86 25.95
CA ALA A 22 7.16 7.52 25.67
C ALA A 22 7.89 6.93 24.43
N LEU A 23 7.65 5.66 24.10
CA LEU A 23 8.24 5.00 22.93
C LEU A 23 7.54 5.38 21.61
N ASP A 24 6.28 5.84 21.66
CA ASP A 24 5.48 6.15 20.47
C ASP A 24 5.83 7.51 19.85
N LEU A 25 6.42 8.43 20.62
CA LEU A 25 6.79 9.77 20.15
C LEU A 25 8.16 9.85 19.46
N GLN A 26 9.05 8.88 19.69
CA GLN A 26 10.42 8.92 19.14
C GLN A 26 10.56 8.27 17.76
N GLN A 27 9.58 7.49 17.30
CA GLN A 27 9.62 6.84 15.98
C GLN A 27 9.07 7.70 14.82
N ASN A 28 8.33 8.77 15.12
CA ASN A 28 7.76 9.65 14.10
C ASN A 28 8.79 10.57 13.43
N GLU A 29 9.70 11.18 14.21
CA GLU A 29 10.63 12.22 13.70
C GLU A 29 11.71 11.66 12.74
N SER A 30 12.07 10.38 12.90
CA SER A 30 13.09 9.71 12.08
C SER A 30 12.52 9.22 10.74
N SER A 31 11.27 8.79 10.75
CA SER A 31 10.56 8.31 9.56
C SER A 31 10.21 9.46 8.63
N ASP A 32 9.70 10.58 9.16
CA ASP A 32 9.30 11.74 8.35
C ASP A 32 10.48 12.40 7.60
N ASN A 33 11.68 12.37 8.17
CA ASN A 33 12.88 12.90 7.51
C ASN A 33 13.40 11.97 6.39
N PHE A 34 13.28 10.65 6.53
CA PHE A 34 13.63 9.71 5.45
C PHE A 34 12.64 9.81 4.29
N GLN A 35 11.34 9.95 4.59
CA GLN A 35 10.30 10.15 3.58
C GLN A 35 10.49 11.45 2.80
N ARG A 36 10.74 12.58 3.48
CA ARG A 36 11.05 13.86 2.80
C ARG A 36 12.28 13.81 1.91
N LYS A 37 13.27 12.98 2.24
CA LYS A 37 14.52 12.88 1.47
C LYS A 37 14.36 12.05 0.19
N ARG A 38 13.47 11.06 0.18
CA ARG A 38 13.06 10.34 -1.05
C ARG A 38 12.22 11.22 -1.98
N ASN A 39 11.38 12.08 -1.43
CA ASN A 39 10.52 13.00 -2.20
C ASN A 39 11.31 13.98 -3.10
N ALA A 40 12.61 14.17 -2.87
CA ALA A 40 13.45 15.07 -3.66
C ALA A 40 14.19 14.38 -4.82
N LYS A 41 14.31 13.04 -4.81
CA LYS A 41 15.05 12.30 -5.84
C LYS A 41 14.08 11.48 -6.66
N LEU A 42 13.86 11.89 -7.90
CA LEU A 42 13.18 11.09 -8.92
C LEU A 42 13.94 9.76 -9.09
N CYS A 43 13.22 8.64 -9.16
CA CYS A 43 13.84 7.38 -9.57
C CYS A 43 14.14 7.42 -11.06
N ASP A 44 15.10 6.60 -11.50
CA ASP A 44 15.28 6.34 -12.92
C ASP A 44 14.05 5.55 -13.44
N ARG A 45 13.42 6.08 -14.49
CA ARG A 45 12.15 5.58 -15.02
C ARG A 45 12.27 4.22 -15.66
N HIS A 46 13.46 3.83 -16.13
CA HIS A 46 13.68 2.58 -16.86
C HIS A 46 12.56 2.31 -17.87
N THR A 47 12.29 3.31 -18.72
CA THR A 47 11.12 3.33 -19.61
C THR A 47 11.17 2.18 -20.62
N ILE A 48 10.09 1.42 -20.72
CA ILE A 48 9.93 0.34 -21.70
C ILE A 48 8.62 0.55 -22.45
N ALA A 49 8.66 0.51 -23.78
CA ALA A 49 7.48 0.50 -24.63
C ALA A 49 7.22 -0.92 -25.14
N TYR A 50 5.99 -1.40 -24.93
CA TYR A 50 5.51 -2.68 -25.43
C TYR A 50 4.51 -2.43 -26.55
N ASP A 51 4.62 -3.27 -27.58
CA ASP A 51 3.61 -3.40 -28.62
C ASP A 51 2.90 -4.75 -28.44
N LEU A 52 1.60 -4.69 -28.19
CA LEU A 52 0.75 -5.86 -27.99
C LEU A 52 0.63 -6.73 -29.25
N THR A 53 0.92 -6.18 -30.44
CA THR A 53 0.87 -6.94 -31.70
C THR A 53 2.14 -7.75 -31.95
N SER A 54 3.28 -7.25 -31.45
CA SER A 54 4.60 -7.85 -31.64
C SER A 54 4.78 -9.17 -30.88
N ASN A 55 4.01 -9.38 -29.80
CA ASN A 55 4.02 -10.62 -29.00
C ASN A 55 2.93 -11.63 -29.41
N SER A 56 2.59 -11.70 -30.70
CA SER A 56 1.59 -12.66 -31.22
C SER A 56 2.14 -14.07 -31.49
N SER A 57 3.40 -14.35 -31.18
CA SER A 57 4.03 -15.64 -31.46
C SER A 57 4.81 -16.17 -30.27
N THR A 58 4.41 -17.37 -29.82
CA THR A 58 4.86 -18.15 -28.65
C THR A 58 4.09 -17.94 -27.35
N ALA A 59 2.81 -17.55 -27.44
CA ALA A 59 1.86 -18.30 -26.62
C ALA A 59 1.94 -19.75 -27.11
N THR A 60 2.81 -20.54 -26.48
CA THR A 60 2.54 -21.97 -26.33
C THR A 60 1.12 -22.02 -25.81
N ASN A 61 0.18 -22.29 -26.71
CA ASN A 61 -1.16 -22.80 -26.39
C ASN A 61 -0.98 -24.18 -25.75
N GLN A 62 -0.27 -24.19 -24.63
CA GLN A 62 -0.33 -25.17 -23.58
C GLN A 62 -0.98 -24.40 -22.43
N THR A 63 -2.22 -23.98 -22.65
CA THR A 63 -3.21 -24.31 -21.64
C THR A 63 -3.25 -25.83 -21.62
N ASP A 64 -2.26 -26.45 -20.96
CA ASP A 64 -2.37 -27.85 -20.59
C ASP A 64 -3.69 -27.91 -19.84
N GLU A 65 -4.66 -28.61 -20.43
CA GLU A 65 -6.00 -28.73 -19.90
C GLU A 65 -5.84 -29.27 -18.48
N LEU A 66 -6.12 -28.41 -17.49
CA LEU A 66 -5.90 -28.76 -16.10
C LEU A 66 -6.81 -29.96 -15.79
N PRO A 67 -6.31 -30.98 -15.09
CA PRO A 67 -7.15 -32.13 -14.74
C PRO A 67 -8.30 -31.69 -13.83
N ASP A 68 -9.45 -32.37 -13.94
CA ASP A 68 -10.64 -32.06 -13.14
C ASP A 68 -10.38 -32.05 -11.63
N SER A 69 -9.43 -32.88 -11.16
CA SER A 69 -9.02 -32.94 -9.75
C SER A 69 -8.45 -31.62 -9.20
N PHE A 70 -8.00 -30.70 -10.07
CA PHE A 70 -7.56 -29.36 -9.64
C PHE A 70 -8.73 -28.50 -9.15
N PHE A 71 -9.93 -28.74 -9.69
CA PHE A 71 -11.15 -28.01 -9.33
C PHE A 71 -11.91 -28.69 -8.18
N GLU A 72 -11.51 -29.91 -7.80
CA GLU A 72 -12.05 -30.60 -6.64
C GLU A 72 -11.45 -30.04 -5.34
N LEU A 73 -12.31 -29.60 -4.42
CA LEU A 73 -11.88 -29.09 -3.12
C LEU A 73 -11.35 -30.21 -2.24
N THR A 74 -10.16 -30.01 -1.69
CA THR A 74 -9.64 -30.90 -0.65
C THR A 74 -10.25 -30.57 0.72
N PRO A 75 -10.23 -31.51 1.68
CA PRO A 75 -10.65 -31.21 3.06
C PRO A 75 -9.88 -30.06 3.71
N ASP A 76 -8.64 -29.81 3.28
CA ASP A 76 -7.83 -28.70 3.79
C ASP A 76 -8.27 -27.35 3.23
N ASP A 77 -8.67 -27.29 1.96
CA ASP A 77 -9.26 -26.08 1.37
C ASP A 77 -10.56 -25.70 2.10
N LEU A 78 -11.41 -26.70 2.39
CA LEU A 78 -12.63 -26.49 3.17
C LEU A 78 -12.34 -25.96 4.57
N ARG A 79 -11.32 -26.50 5.25
CA ARG A 79 -10.89 -25.99 6.57
C ARG A 79 -10.39 -24.55 6.48
N SER A 80 -9.61 -24.22 5.45
CA SER A 80 -9.11 -22.87 5.21
C SER A 80 -10.25 -21.88 5.01
N ILE A 81 -11.19 -22.18 4.11
CA ILE A 81 -12.37 -21.36 3.83
C ILE A 81 -13.21 -21.16 5.11
N LEU A 82 -13.48 -22.24 5.85
CA LEU A 82 -14.24 -22.16 7.11
C LEU A 82 -13.54 -21.30 8.16
N ASN A 83 -12.21 -21.38 8.26
CA ASN A 83 -11.45 -20.55 9.18
C ASN A 83 -11.50 -19.07 8.78
N THR A 84 -11.35 -18.76 7.50
CA THR A 84 -11.49 -17.39 6.97
C THR A 84 -12.88 -16.84 7.27
N LEU A 85 -13.94 -17.62 6.98
CA LEU A 85 -15.32 -17.20 7.23
C LEU A 85 -15.57 -16.96 8.73
N ARG A 86 -15.09 -17.84 9.60
CA ARG A 86 -15.19 -17.68 11.07
C ARG A 86 -14.49 -16.42 11.56
N GLN A 87 -13.34 -16.10 10.96
CA GLN A 87 -12.58 -14.91 11.33
C GLN A 87 -13.28 -13.63 10.83
N GLN A 88 -13.93 -13.68 9.67
CA GLN A 88 -14.74 -12.58 9.14
C GLN A 88 -16.06 -12.38 9.92
N SER A 89 -16.68 -13.47 10.39
CA SER A 89 -17.92 -13.44 11.18
C SER A 89 -17.69 -13.20 12.67
N ALA A 90 -16.43 -13.08 13.11
CA ALA A 90 -16.14 -12.72 14.48
C ALA A 90 -16.59 -11.27 14.69
N GLU A 91 -17.63 -11.10 15.51
CA GLU A 91 -18.24 -9.78 15.84
C GLU A 91 -17.24 -8.82 16.51
N ASP A 92 -16.13 -9.35 17.06
CA ASP A 92 -15.07 -8.59 17.75
C ASP A 92 -13.98 -8.07 16.80
N ASN A 93 -14.35 -7.43 15.69
CA ASN A 93 -13.35 -6.70 14.90
C ASN A 93 -12.85 -5.49 15.72
N PRO A 94 -11.55 -5.43 16.07
CA PRO A 94 -11.04 -4.37 16.92
C PRO A 94 -11.15 -3.02 16.23
N LEU A 95 -11.51 -1.97 16.99
CA LEU A 95 -11.55 -0.60 16.47
C LEU A 95 -10.15 -0.19 16.01
N GLU A 96 -10.01 0.07 14.71
CA GLU A 96 -8.75 0.59 14.18
C GLU A 96 -8.53 2.04 14.64
N THR A 97 -7.44 2.26 15.36
CA THR A 97 -7.01 3.62 15.70
C THR A 97 -6.35 4.30 14.52
N ARG A 98 -6.23 5.64 14.58
CA ARG A 98 -5.46 6.40 13.58
C ARG A 98 -4.02 5.91 13.47
N THR A 99 -3.41 5.54 14.59
CA THR A 99 -2.05 4.99 14.64
C THR A 99 -1.97 3.62 13.97
N MET A 100 -2.96 2.74 14.18
CA MET A 100 -3.01 1.43 13.50
C MET A 100 -3.09 1.60 11.97
N ARG A 101 -3.99 2.47 11.48
CA ARG A 101 -4.11 2.74 10.03
C ARG A 101 -2.83 3.31 9.43
N GLY A 102 -2.18 4.25 10.14
CA GLY A 102 -0.91 4.83 9.71
C GLY A 102 0.19 3.78 9.61
N ARG A 103 0.34 2.91 10.62
CA ARG A 103 1.32 1.81 10.60
C ARG A 103 1.09 0.84 9.46
N VAL A 104 -0.16 0.48 9.17
CA VAL A 104 -0.50 -0.40 8.05
C VAL A 104 -0.18 0.24 6.70
N GLN A 105 -0.51 1.53 6.50
CA GLN A 105 -0.16 2.25 5.26
C GLN A 105 1.35 2.33 5.06
N SER A 106 2.09 2.76 6.08
CA SER A 106 3.56 2.87 6.00
C SER A 106 4.23 1.52 5.79
N ALA A 107 3.72 0.45 6.43
CA ALA A 107 4.25 -0.90 6.22
C ALA A 107 4.01 -1.39 4.78
N ARG A 108 2.82 -1.14 4.21
CA ARG A 108 2.53 -1.47 2.81
C ARG A 108 3.39 -0.67 1.83
N ALA A 109 3.57 0.62 2.06
CA ALA A 109 4.41 1.47 1.23
C ALA A 109 5.90 1.07 1.30
N ASN A 110 6.38 0.65 2.47
CA ASN A 110 7.74 0.14 2.64
C ASN A 110 7.95 -1.28 2.11
N THR A 111 6.88 -2.01 1.76
CA THR A 111 7.00 -3.37 1.21
C THR A 111 7.62 -3.36 -0.18
N TYR A 112 7.42 -2.27 -0.94
CA TYR A 112 7.89 -2.15 -2.32
C TYR A 112 8.83 -0.95 -2.43
N GLU A 113 10.09 -1.18 -2.79
CA GLU A 113 11.05 -0.10 -3.02
C GLU A 113 10.68 0.73 -4.26
N TYR A 114 10.16 0.06 -5.30
CA TYR A 114 9.72 0.65 -6.56
C TYR A 114 8.36 0.08 -6.96
N ILE A 115 7.59 0.87 -7.70
CA ILE A 115 6.35 0.45 -8.36
C ILE A 115 6.50 0.60 -9.87
N ALA A 116 6.02 -0.38 -10.63
CA ALA A 116 5.95 -0.29 -12.08
C ALA A 116 4.55 0.19 -12.48
N ILE A 117 4.48 1.33 -13.17
CA ILE A 117 3.23 1.88 -13.70
C ILE A 117 3.19 1.62 -15.20
N ARG A 118 2.08 1.04 -15.67
CA ARG A 118 1.81 0.80 -17.09
C ARG A 118 0.71 1.75 -17.56
N LEU A 119 1.01 2.50 -18.61
CA LEU A 119 0.14 3.44 -19.28
C LEU A 119 -0.24 2.87 -20.64
N VAL A 120 -1.53 2.68 -20.88
CA VAL A 120 -2.03 2.32 -22.21
C VAL A 120 -2.23 3.62 -22.97
N ILE A 121 -1.40 3.86 -23.98
CA ILE A 121 -1.43 5.12 -24.73
C ILE A 121 -2.44 5.00 -25.87
N ASN A 122 -2.31 3.91 -26.65
CA ASN A 122 -3.19 3.56 -27.77
C ASN A 122 -3.62 2.09 -27.63
N SER A 123 -4.49 1.61 -28.52
CA SER A 123 -5.07 0.25 -28.47
C SER A 123 -4.04 -0.86 -28.24
N ASN A 124 -2.84 -0.72 -28.80
CA ASN A 124 -1.85 -1.80 -28.81
C ASN A 124 -0.49 -1.36 -28.23
N THR A 125 -0.40 -0.17 -27.64
CA THR A 125 0.87 0.36 -27.13
C THR A 125 0.77 0.60 -25.64
N ILE A 126 1.66 -0.07 -24.89
CA ILE A 126 1.77 0.08 -23.45
C ILE A 126 3.14 0.67 -23.13
N LEU A 127 3.15 1.73 -22.34
CA LEU A 127 4.35 2.34 -21.81
C LEU A 127 4.49 1.97 -20.34
N GLN A 128 5.64 1.45 -19.94
CA GLN A 128 5.94 1.14 -18.55
C GLN A 128 7.07 2.03 -18.04
N GLY A 129 6.91 2.53 -16.82
CA GLY A 129 7.96 3.22 -16.08
C GLY A 129 7.99 2.79 -14.62
N LEU A 130 9.16 2.92 -14.00
CA LEU A 130 9.36 2.75 -12.56
C LEU A 130 9.17 4.09 -11.84
N PHE A 131 8.50 4.00 -10.68
CA PHE A 131 8.17 5.12 -9.79
C PHE A 131 8.45 4.71 -8.35
N TYR A 132 8.67 5.69 -7.47
CA TYR A 132 8.60 5.43 -6.03
C TYR A 132 7.14 5.37 -5.56
N PRO A 133 6.79 4.54 -4.56
CA PRO A 133 5.42 4.51 -4.01
C PRO A 133 4.92 5.87 -3.50
N GLU A 134 5.84 6.70 -3.00
CA GLU A 134 5.57 8.04 -2.44
C GLU A 134 5.65 9.15 -3.50
N GLU A 135 5.86 8.80 -4.76
CA GLU A 135 6.03 9.78 -5.81
C GLU A 135 4.71 10.46 -6.18
N PRO A 136 4.67 11.80 -6.33
CA PRO A 136 3.43 12.49 -6.66
C PRO A 136 2.97 12.16 -8.09
N LEU A 137 1.65 12.15 -8.27
CA LEU A 137 1.01 11.91 -9.56
C LEU A 137 1.45 12.94 -10.63
N SER A 138 1.86 14.15 -10.22
CA SER A 138 2.41 15.17 -11.12
C SER A 138 3.56 14.63 -11.96
N ASN A 139 4.42 13.81 -11.36
CA ASN A 139 5.60 13.27 -12.04
C ASN A 139 5.22 12.18 -13.04
N LEU A 140 4.13 11.44 -12.80
CA LEU A 140 3.58 10.50 -13.76
C LEU A 140 2.97 11.23 -14.97
N ILE A 141 2.27 12.34 -14.72
CA ILE A 141 1.69 13.18 -15.79
C ILE A 141 2.80 13.81 -16.64
N GLU A 142 3.84 14.34 -16.01
CA GLU A 142 5.02 14.88 -16.70
C GLU A 142 5.73 13.80 -17.51
N PHE A 143 5.91 12.60 -16.94
CA PHE A 143 6.46 11.45 -17.65
C PHE A 143 5.66 11.10 -18.91
N ALA A 144 4.32 11.05 -18.79
CA ALA A 144 3.45 10.76 -19.92
C ALA A 144 3.48 11.88 -20.97
N SER A 145 3.50 13.16 -20.56
CA SER A 145 3.52 14.29 -21.50
C SER A 145 4.82 14.35 -22.31
N ILE A 146 5.96 14.08 -21.68
CA ILE A 146 7.27 14.01 -22.34
C ILE A 146 7.26 12.90 -23.41
N LEU A 147 6.71 11.73 -23.09
CA LEU A 147 6.76 10.58 -24.00
C LEU A 147 5.73 10.65 -25.12
N MET A 148 4.61 11.35 -24.91
CA MET A 148 3.58 11.56 -25.92
C MET A 148 3.84 12.78 -26.83
N ASN A 149 4.83 13.62 -26.51
CA ASN A 149 5.13 14.88 -27.23
C ASN A 149 3.88 15.76 -27.48
N ALA A 150 2.86 15.65 -26.62
CA ALA A 150 1.56 16.28 -26.82
C ALA A 150 0.96 16.74 -25.50
N ASN A 151 0.42 17.97 -25.49
CA ASN A 151 -0.41 18.49 -24.40
C ASN A 151 -1.81 17.89 -24.49
N THR A 152 -1.94 16.61 -24.14
CA THR A 152 -3.23 15.92 -24.12
C THR A 152 -3.84 15.93 -22.73
N ASN A 153 -5.17 15.96 -22.69
CA ASN A 153 -5.89 15.69 -21.45
C ASN A 153 -5.75 14.19 -21.15
N LEU A 154 -5.02 13.85 -20.08
CA LEU A 154 -4.73 12.48 -19.70
C LEU A 154 -5.74 12.02 -18.64
N ASP A 155 -6.69 11.17 -19.05
CA ASP A 155 -7.58 10.49 -18.12
C ASP A 155 -6.90 9.21 -17.61
N ILE A 156 -6.46 9.23 -16.34
CA ILE A 156 -5.81 8.10 -15.69
C ILE A 156 -6.89 7.25 -15.02
N THR A 157 -7.16 6.07 -15.58
CA THR A 157 -8.05 5.07 -14.97
C THR A 157 -7.23 4.01 -14.24
N ILE A 158 -7.45 3.88 -12.93
CA ILE A 158 -6.82 2.80 -12.14
C ILE A 158 -7.63 1.53 -12.36
N LEU A 159 -7.06 0.60 -13.13
CA LEU A 159 -7.60 -0.75 -13.25
C LEU A 159 -7.27 -1.51 -11.97
N ARG A 160 -8.26 -1.70 -11.10
CA ARG A 160 -8.14 -2.66 -10.00
C ARG A 160 -8.23 -4.05 -10.62
N SER A 161 -7.16 -4.84 -10.50
CA SER A 161 -7.25 -6.28 -10.74
C SER A 161 -8.17 -6.86 -9.68
N THR A 162 -9.45 -7.02 -10.00
CA THR A 162 -10.30 -7.94 -9.26
C THR A 162 -9.86 -9.33 -9.69
N SER A 163 -9.03 -9.98 -8.90
CA SER A 163 -8.87 -11.43 -8.96
C SER A 163 -10.25 -12.02 -8.65
N SER A 164 -11.05 -12.20 -9.71
CA SER A 164 -12.28 -12.98 -9.62
C SER A 164 -11.84 -14.39 -9.31
N ILE A 165 -12.09 -14.80 -8.08
CA ILE A 165 -12.06 -16.19 -7.68
C ILE A 165 -13.36 -16.77 -8.24
N SER A 166 -13.29 -17.34 -9.44
CA SER A 166 -14.35 -18.15 -10.05
C SER A 166 -14.05 -19.62 -9.82
#